data_AF-A0A7S8E8B4-F1
#
_entry.id   AF-A0A7S8E8B4-F1
#
_cell.length_a   1.000
_cell.length_b   1.000
_cell.length_c   1.000
_cell.angle_alpha   90.00
_cell.angle_beta   90.00
_cell.angle_gamma   90.00
#
_symmetry.space_group_name_H-M   'P 1'
#
loop_
_entity.id
_entity.type
_entity.pdbx_description
1 polymer ?
#
loop_
_entity_poly.entity_id
_entity_poly.type
_entity_poly.pdbx_seq_one_letter_code
_entity_poly.pdbx_strand_id
1 'polypeptide(L)'
;MAIRIVEQGIQAIQGGQQVEGARLLRIALKEDGMDARLRATALMWLAETNEDVSFKIDCYRKAITADPDNPDVQQRLSYWLSRQLPNNQPQQPSQANYQQPTPPPTMPPGMVPPGMAPPATMPNSTVPSAQALNVGQQGTTPNQGAMPIQGQQRVVGVLGGPFGDGSGFFVTRDGLVATTRAVVGGQSRMNIDLISGHRLVGEVVRSFPEHDVALIKVNAALGQIPTVSPSPFVPESTPIVLMMHGGKGIRSQRRSTRDESTPHWFPTLVKRAEIDAGGDPIYDERNLLIGMATRNTSRTNDYIYGLHISLVFQCVEQYTYELQQTQGQRTTYCAQCGHISRAPQYSAFYCETCGSVLPASKDVTRYPQTNTDALYQENMHRPCIKCQAQVGYYDSRCLRCGHDMNEPVQSNQGWQR
;
A
#
# COMPACT_ATOMS: atom_id res chain seq x y z
N MET A 1 -42.75 9.20 1.57
CA MET A 1 -42.30 9.24 0.15
C MET A 1 -41.23 8.19 -0.14
N ALA A 2 -40.54 7.73 0.89
CA ALA A 2 -39.59 6.63 0.95
C ALA A 2 -39.78 5.49 -0.05
N ILE A 3 -40.98 4.89 -0.13
CA ILE A 3 -41.19 3.69 -0.97
C ILE A 3 -40.83 3.90 -2.44
N ARG A 4 -41.24 5.03 -3.04
CA ARG A 4 -40.91 5.36 -4.43
C ARG A 4 -39.42 5.60 -4.63
N ILE A 5 -38.75 6.21 -3.65
CA ILE A 5 -37.31 6.48 -3.71
C ILE A 5 -36.52 5.16 -3.60
N VAL A 6 -36.96 4.24 -2.75
CA VAL A 6 -36.36 2.89 -2.64
C VAL A 6 -36.54 2.13 -3.95
N GLU A 7 -37.74 2.11 -4.53
CA GLU A 7 -38.01 1.46 -5.82
C GLU A 7 -37.14 2.03 -6.95
N GLN A 8 -37.03 3.36 -7.04
CA GLN A 8 -36.15 4.02 -8.02
C GLN A 8 -34.68 3.67 -7.79
N GLY A 9 -34.23 3.64 -6.53
CA GLY A 9 -32.87 3.24 -6.17
C GLY A 9 -32.56 1.81 -6.61
N ILE A 10 -33.49 0.88 -6.37
CA ILE A 10 -33.36 -0.53 -6.79
C ILE A 10 -33.32 -0.65 -8.32
N GLN A 11 -34.23 0.02 -9.03
CA GLN A 11 -34.26 0.03 -10.49
C GLN A 11 -32.95 0.58 -11.08
N ALA A 12 -32.39 1.64 -10.51
CA ALA A 12 -31.11 2.19 -10.93
C ALA A 12 -29.96 1.19 -10.75
N ILE A 13 -29.89 0.48 -9.61
CA ILE A 13 -28.89 -0.58 -9.37
C ILE A 13 -29.03 -1.70 -10.39
N GLN A 14 -30.26 -2.17 -10.62
CA GLN A 14 -30.54 -3.22 -11.62
C GLN A 14 -30.18 -2.78 -13.05
N GLY A 15 -30.31 -1.49 -13.37
CA GLY A 15 -29.86 -0.89 -14.62
C GLY A 15 -28.36 -0.62 -14.72
N GLY A 16 -27.55 -1.06 -13.76
CA GLY A 16 -26.10 -0.87 -13.73
C GLY A 16 -25.64 0.51 -13.20
N GLN A 17 -26.57 1.37 -12.78
CA GLN A 17 -26.27 2.71 -12.27
C GLN A 17 -26.03 2.67 -10.75
N GLN A 18 -24.96 1.99 -10.34
CA GLN A 18 -24.63 1.73 -8.93
C GLN A 18 -24.56 2.99 -8.07
N VAL A 19 -23.91 4.05 -8.58
CA VAL A 19 -23.69 5.31 -7.83
C VAL A 19 -25.01 6.04 -7.57
N GLU A 20 -25.87 6.13 -8.59
CA GLU A 20 -27.15 6.83 -8.48
C GLU A 20 -28.13 6.03 -7.61
N GLY A 21 -28.16 4.70 -7.78
CA GLY A 21 -28.93 3.82 -6.91
C GLY A 21 -28.53 3.94 -5.43
N ALA A 22 -27.23 3.91 -5.12
CA ALA A 22 -26.73 4.11 -3.77
C ALA A 22 -27.14 5.49 -3.19
N ARG A 23 -27.10 6.54 -4.01
CA ARG A 23 -27.50 7.89 -3.62
C ARG A 23 -28.97 7.93 -3.22
N LEU A 24 -29.86 7.37 -4.05
CA LEU A 24 -31.30 7.33 -3.81
C LEU A 24 -31.63 6.52 -2.53
N LEU A 25 -31.00 5.36 -2.34
CA LEU A 25 -31.21 4.54 -1.14
C LEU A 25 -30.78 5.26 0.14
N ARG A 26 -29.65 5.99 0.13
CA ARG A 26 -29.22 6.81 1.28
C ARG A 26 -30.18 7.96 1.58
N ILE A 27 -30.79 8.57 0.56
CA ILE A 27 -31.81 9.60 0.75
C ILE A 27 -33.04 8.99 1.42
N ALA A 28 -33.53 7.86 0.92
CA ALA A 28 -34.67 7.17 1.51
C ALA A 28 -34.41 6.84 2.98
N LEU A 29 -33.25 6.26 3.30
CA LEU A 29 -32.89 5.84 4.67
C LEU A 29 -32.84 6.98 5.70
N LYS A 30 -32.77 8.25 5.27
CA LYS A 30 -32.83 9.43 6.15
C LYS A 30 -34.26 9.83 6.54
N GLU A 31 -35.30 9.32 5.87
CA GLU A 31 -36.69 9.64 6.18
C GLU A 31 -37.13 8.90 7.47
N ASP A 32 -37.57 9.68 8.47
CA ASP A 32 -38.13 9.13 9.70
C ASP A 32 -39.49 8.46 9.41
N GLY A 33 -39.78 7.35 10.10
CA GLY A 33 -41.04 6.61 9.92
C GLY A 33 -41.08 5.65 8.72
N MET A 34 -39.93 5.31 8.12
CA MET A 34 -39.87 4.23 7.13
C MET A 34 -40.27 2.89 7.77
N ASP A 35 -41.11 2.12 7.06
CA ASP A 35 -41.45 0.75 7.42
C ASP A 35 -40.19 -0.11 7.63
N ALA A 36 -40.22 -0.96 8.64
CA ALA A 36 -39.07 -1.72 9.10
C ALA A 36 -38.54 -2.70 8.01
N ARG A 37 -39.46 -3.36 7.28
CA ARG A 37 -39.13 -4.27 6.18
C ARG A 37 -38.58 -3.51 4.97
N LEU A 38 -39.16 -2.35 4.66
CA LEU A 38 -38.66 -1.48 3.58
C LEU A 38 -37.26 -0.96 3.89
N ARG A 39 -36.97 -0.60 5.15
CA ARG A 39 -35.64 -0.17 5.60
C ARG A 39 -34.61 -1.30 5.49
N ALA A 40 -34.96 -2.51 5.89
CA ALA A 40 -34.10 -3.68 5.71
C ALA A 40 -33.80 -3.93 4.21
N THR A 41 -34.83 -3.83 3.35
CA THR A 41 -34.68 -3.98 1.90
C THR A 41 -33.73 -2.93 1.31
N ALA A 42 -33.89 -1.67 1.69
CA ALA A 42 -33.01 -0.59 1.23
C ALA A 42 -31.55 -0.79 1.66
N LEU A 43 -31.30 -1.26 2.89
CA LEU A 43 -29.96 -1.57 3.39
C LEU A 43 -29.32 -2.77 2.67
N MET A 44 -30.10 -3.81 2.35
CA MET A 44 -29.62 -4.95 1.56
C MET A 44 -29.16 -4.51 0.17
N TRP A 45 -29.97 -3.71 -0.53
CA TRP A 45 -29.59 -3.20 -1.86
C TRP A 45 -28.42 -2.22 -1.79
N LEU A 46 -28.35 -1.40 -0.74
CA LEU A 46 -27.21 -0.51 -0.53
C LEU A 46 -25.91 -1.30 -0.36
N ALA A 47 -25.94 -2.45 0.33
CA ALA A 47 -24.79 -3.34 0.47
C ALA A 47 -24.25 -3.82 -0.88
N GLU A 48 -25.10 -4.00 -1.90
CA GLU A 48 -24.67 -4.45 -3.22
C GLU A 48 -23.98 -3.38 -4.07
N THR A 49 -24.01 -2.12 -3.64
CA THR A 49 -23.38 -1.00 -4.37
C THR A 49 -21.90 -0.81 -4.05
N ASN A 50 -21.32 -1.61 -3.13
CA ASN A 50 -19.93 -1.48 -2.69
C ASN A 50 -19.28 -2.87 -2.59
N GLU A 51 -18.02 -2.99 -3.01
CA GLU A 51 -17.26 -4.24 -2.97
C GLU A 51 -16.59 -4.52 -1.61
N ASP A 52 -16.48 -3.51 -0.75
CA ASP A 52 -15.89 -3.64 0.58
C ASP A 52 -16.73 -4.56 1.48
N VAL A 53 -16.11 -5.66 1.91
CA VAL A 53 -16.70 -6.67 2.80
C VAL A 53 -17.18 -6.06 4.12
N SER A 54 -16.40 -5.12 4.68
CA SER A 54 -16.73 -4.51 5.96
C SER A 54 -17.99 -3.65 5.87
N PHE A 55 -18.12 -2.88 4.78
CA PHE A 55 -19.32 -2.11 4.46
C PHE A 55 -20.56 -3.00 4.26
N LYS A 56 -20.40 -4.13 3.54
CA LYS A 56 -21.49 -5.09 3.36
C LYS A 56 -22.00 -5.63 4.70
N ILE A 57 -21.09 -6.04 5.58
CA ILE A 57 -21.44 -6.56 6.91
C ILE A 57 -22.17 -5.50 7.76
N ASP A 58 -21.70 -4.25 7.74
CA ASP A 58 -22.37 -3.16 8.46
C ASP A 58 -23.81 -2.92 7.95
N CYS A 59 -24.01 -2.91 6.63
CA CYS A 59 -25.35 -2.78 6.04
C CYS A 59 -26.26 -3.95 6.45
N TYR A 60 -25.78 -5.19 6.41
CA TYR A 60 -26.57 -6.36 6.82
C TYR A 60 -26.88 -6.38 8.32
N ARG A 61 -25.96 -5.92 9.17
CA ARG A 61 -26.22 -5.74 10.61
C ARG A 61 -27.30 -4.69 10.88
N LYS A 62 -27.28 -3.57 10.15
CA LYS A 62 -28.35 -2.57 10.24
C LYS A 62 -29.68 -3.12 9.72
N ALA A 63 -29.65 -3.95 8.67
CA ALA A 63 -30.84 -4.55 8.09
C ALA A 63 -31.50 -5.55 9.06
N ILE A 64 -30.73 -6.40 9.76
CA ILE A 64 -31.29 -7.35 10.73
C ILE A 64 -31.83 -6.65 11.98
N THR A 65 -31.26 -5.50 12.37
CA THR A 65 -31.84 -4.67 13.44
C THR A 65 -33.18 -4.05 13.01
N ALA A 66 -33.33 -3.72 11.73
CA ALA A 66 -34.59 -3.20 11.21
C ALA A 66 -35.67 -4.28 11.08
N ASP A 67 -35.33 -5.45 10.53
CA ASP A 67 -36.25 -6.57 10.32
C ASP A 67 -35.61 -7.91 10.74
N PRO A 68 -35.73 -8.28 12.04
CA PRO A 68 -35.09 -9.49 12.58
C PRO A 68 -35.58 -10.79 11.95
N ASP A 69 -36.83 -10.81 11.46
CA ASP A 69 -37.50 -11.98 10.91
C ASP A 69 -37.17 -12.21 9.42
N ASN A 70 -36.28 -11.41 8.82
CA ASN A 70 -35.92 -11.51 7.41
C ASN A 70 -34.87 -12.61 7.16
N PRO A 71 -35.23 -13.78 6.57
CA PRO A 71 -34.30 -14.88 6.39
C PRO A 71 -33.17 -14.56 5.39
N ASP A 72 -33.44 -13.72 4.39
CA ASP A 72 -32.47 -13.37 3.35
C ASP A 72 -31.30 -12.54 3.92
N VAL A 73 -31.61 -11.61 4.84
CA VAL A 73 -30.60 -10.80 5.53
C VAL A 73 -29.68 -11.69 6.37
N GLN A 74 -30.25 -12.63 7.12
CA GLN A 74 -29.51 -13.56 7.98
C GLN A 74 -28.58 -14.46 7.15
N GLN A 75 -29.07 -15.00 6.04
CA GLN A 75 -28.28 -15.84 5.14
C GLN A 75 -27.11 -15.06 4.51
N ARG A 76 -27.34 -13.83 4.06
CA ARG A 76 -26.26 -13.01 3.47
C ARG A 76 -25.23 -12.57 4.50
N LEU A 77 -25.67 -12.20 5.72
CA LEU A 77 -24.76 -11.84 6.81
C LEU A 77 -23.86 -13.02 7.19
N SER A 78 -24.42 -14.22 7.36
CA SER A 78 -23.64 -15.42 7.69
C SER A 78 -22.64 -15.78 6.58
N TYR A 79 -23.01 -15.64 5.30
CA TYR A 79 -22.10 -15.80 4.17
C TYR A 79 -20.89 -14.87 4.28
N TRP A 80 -21.10 -13.57 4.51
CA TRP A 80 -20.01 -12.60 4.60
C TRP A 80 -19.16 -12.75 5.87
N LEU A 81 -19.75 -13.13 6.99
CA LEU A 81 -18.99 -13.43 8.22
C LEU A 81 -18.10 -14.66 8.05
N SER A 82 -18.57 -15.69 7.35
CA SER A 82 -17.76 -16.90 7.08
C SER A 82 -16.52 -16.60 6.24
N ARG A 83 -16.59 -15.58 5.36
CA ARG A 83 -15.47 -15.12 4.54
C ARG A 83 -14.41 -14.30 5.29
N GLN A 84 -14.74 -13.76 6.47
CA GLN A 84 -13.78 -13.03 7.30
C GLN A 84 -12.91 -13.94 8.17
N LEU A 85 -13.29 -15.21 8.32
CA LEU A 85 -12.46 -16.15 9.07
C LEU A 85 -11.18 -16.40 8.26
N PRO A 86 -9.99 -16.23 8.86
CA PRO A 86 -8.74 -16.68 8.27
C PRO A 86 -8.92 -18.13 7.84
N ASN A 87 -8.46 -18.47 6.63
CA ASN A 87 -8.59 -19.80 6.04
C ASN A 87 -7.72 -20.80 6.84
N ASN A 88 -8.17 -21.15 8.04
CA ASN A 88 -7.55 -22.14 8.90
C ASN A 88 -8.18 -23.47 8.53
N GLN A 89 -8.00 -23.92 7.28
CA GLN A 89 -8.36 -25.27 6.91
C GLN A 89 -7.46 -26.22 7.72
N PRO A 90 -8.02 -27.08 8.59
CA PRO A 90 -7.22 -28.12 9.21
C PRO A 90 -6.65 -28.99 8.08
N GLN A 91 -5.32 -29.08 8.01
CA GLN A 91 -4.64 -30.02 7.14
C GLN A 91 -5.26 -31.40 7.36
N GLN A 92 -5.87 -31.96 6.32
CA GLN A 92 -6.29 -33.35 6.35
C GLN A 92 -5.05 -34.19 6.71
N PRO A 93 -5.14 -35.09 7.71
CA PRO A 93 -4.01 -35.93 8.05
C PRO A 93 -3.63 -36.76 6.83
N SER A 94 -2.40 -36.57 6.37
CA SER A 94 -1.77 -37.34 5.30
C SER A 94 -1.97 -38.82 5.60
N GLN A 95 -2.70 -39.52 4.73
CA GLN A 95 -2.79 -40.97 4.79
C GLN A 95 -1.38 -41.55 4.72
N ALA A 96 -0.98 -42.23 5.79
CA ALA A 96 0.29 -42.93 5.88
C ALA A 96 0.37 -43.96 4.76
N ASN A 97 1.25 -43.71 3.81
CA ASN A 97 1.59 -44.62 2.73
C ASN A 97 2.40 -45.77 3.34
N TYR A 98 1.80 -46.96 3.45
CA TYR A 98 2.50 -48.18 3.84
C TYR A 98 3.53 -48.53 2.77
N GLN A 99 4.81 -48.21 3.02
CA GLN A 99 5.93 -48.68 2.21
C GLN A 99 6.13 -50.18 2.42
N GLN A 100 5.98 -50.94 1.34
CA GLN A 100 6.44 -52.33 1.26
C GLN A 100 7.98 -52.39 1.40
N PRO A 101 8.53 -53.37 2.13
CA PRO A 101 9.97 -53.57 2.23
C PRO A 101 10.54 -54.15 0.93
N THR A 102 11.50 -53.47 0.32
CA THR A 102 12.29 -53.98 -0.80
C THR A 102 13.37 -54.96 -0.29
N PRO A 103 13.63 -56.07 -1.02
CA PRO A 103 14.67 -57.03 -0.66
C PRO A 103 16.09 -56.50 -0.91
N PRO A 104 17.11 -57.02 -0.20
CA PRO A 104 18.49 -56.55 -0.27
C PRO A 104 19.19 -56.94 -1.59
N PRO A 105 20.06 -56.09 -2.15
CA PRO A 105 20.83 -56.39 -3.34
C PRO A 105 21.99 -57.36 -3.03
N THR A 106 22.05 -58.42 -3.82
CA THR A 106 23.16 -59.38 -3.87
C THR A 106 24.28 -58.81 -4.73
N MET A 107 25.50 -58.70 -4.18
CA MET A 107 26.69 -58.29 -4.93
C MET A 107 27.35 -59.48 -5.63
N PRO A 108 27.78 -59.36 -6.90
CA PRO A 108 28.79 -60.23 -7.48
C PRO A 108 30.21 -59.61 -7.38
N PRO A 109 31.27 -60.44 -7.27
CA PRO A 109 32.64 -59.97 -7.07
C PRO A 109 33.41 -59.80 -8.40
N GLY A 110 34.20 -58.72 -8.45
CA GLY A 110 35.49 -58.66 -9.15
C GLY A 110 35.48 -58.32 -10.63
N MET A 111 36.13 -57.20 -10.98
CA MET A 111 37.11 -57.10 -12.07
C MET A 111 37.71 -55.68 -12.10
N VAL A 112 39.04 -55.60 -12.04
CA VAL A 112 39.83 -54.37 -12.17
C VAL A 112 40.34 -54.29 -13.61
N PRO A 113 40.21 -53.16 -14.33
CA PRO A 113 41.03 -52.87 -15.51
C PRO A 113 42.01 -51.72 -15.26
N PRO A 114 43.26 -51.80 -15.78
CA PRO A 114 44.26 -50.75 -15.67
C PRO A 114 44.22 -49.78 -16.87
N GLY A 115 44.42 -48.50 -16.58
CA GLY A 115 45.09 -47.52 -17.45
C GLY A 115 44.30 -46.96 -18.63
N MET A 116 43.88 -45.69 -18.53
CA MET A 116 43.77 -44.77 -19.68
C MET A 116 44.09 -43.33 -19.27
N ALA A 117 44.78 -42.65 -20.17
CA ALA A 117 45.45 -41.35 -20.08
C ALA A 117 44.50 -40.14 -19.90
N PRO A 118 45.03 -38.96 -19.48
CA PRO A 118 44.23 -37.74 -19.36
C PRO A 118 43.94 -37.12 -20.74
N PRO A 119 42.70 -36.62 -21.00
CA PRO A 119 42.42 -35.86 -22.20
C PRO A 119 42.84 -34.40 -22.06
N ALA A 120 43.20 -33.87 -23.22
CA ALA A 120 43.74 -32.55 -23.45
C ALA A 120 42.79 -31.40 -23.06
N THR A 121 43.44 -30.33 -22.62
CA THR A 121 43.00 -28.93 -22.66
C THR A 121 42.22 -28.60 -23.95
N MET A 122 40.99 -28.10 -23.79
CA MET A 122 40.28 -27.39 -24.85
C MET A 122 40.42 -25.87 -24.69
N PRO A 123 40.43 -25.12 -25.80
CA PRO A 123 40.75 -23.70 -25.82
C PRO A 123 39.54 -22.83 -25.46
N ASN A 124 39.90 -21.70 -24.85
CA ASN A 124 39.05 -20.61 -24.41
C ASN A 124 38.37 -19.94 -25.61
N SER A 125 37.08 -20.21 -25.84
CA SER A 125 36.27 -19.51 -26.81
C SER A 125 35.78 -18.18 -26.21
N THR A 126 36.49 -17.11 -26.55
CA THR A 126 36.08 -15.72 -26.36
C THR A 126 34.76 -15.44 -27.05
N VAL A 127 33.70 -15.25 -26.26
CA VAL A 127 32.45 -14.65 -26.70
C VAL A 127 32.61 -13.13 -26.60
N PRO A 128 32.33 -12.33 -27.64
CA PRO A 128 32.40 -10.88 -27.57
C PRO A 128 31.32 -10.36 -26.61
N SER A 129 31.78 -9.78 -25.51
CA SER A 129 30.95 -9.03 -24.56
C SER A 129 30.29 -7.86 -25.29
N ALA A 130 28.96 -7.88 -25.35
CA ALA A 130 28.19 -6.69 -25.70
C ALA A 130 28.54 -5.59 -24.69
N GLN A 131 29.04 -4.47 -25.21
CA GLN A 131 29.37 -3.27 -24.44
C GLN A 131 28.09 -2.76 -23.77
N ALA A 132 27.96 -3.06 -22.47
CA ALA A 132 26.99 -2.40 -21.62
C ALA A 132 27.39 -0.91 -21.55
N LEU A 133 26.52 -0.06 -22.09
CA LEU A 133 26.58 1.39 -21.94
C LEU A 133 26.67 1.72 -20.45
N ASN A 134 27.83 2.25 -20.08
CA ASN A 134 28.20 2.66 -18.74
C ASN A 134 27.44 3.96 -18.43
N VAL A 135 26.18 3.83 -18.03
CA VAL A 135 25.39 4.92 -17.46
C VAL A 135 25.91 5.18 -16.05
N GLY A 136 26.41 6.38 -15.83
CA GLY A 136 27.18 6.79 -14.67
C GLY A 136 26.58 6.36 -13.32
N GLN A 137 27.31 5.48 -12.64
CA GLN A 137 27.19 5.29 -11.19
C GLN A 137 27.60 6.60 -10.49
N GLN A 138 26.62 7.44 -10.19
CA GLN A 138 26.79 8.51 -9.21
C GLN A 138 26.86 7.88 -7.81
N GLY A 139 28.08 7.83 -7.28
CA GLY A 139 28.44 7.91 -5.87
C GLY A 139 27.59 7.11 -4.88
N THR A 140 27.98 5.85 -4.63
CA THR A 140 27.78 5.26 -3.32
C THR A 140 28.69 6.02 -2.35
N THR A 141 28.13 6.94 -1.58
CA THR A 141 28.84 7.60 -0.49
C THR A 141 29.39 6.55 0.48
N PRO A 142 30.64 6.71 0.96
CA PRO A 142 31.23 5.79 1.93
C PRO A 142 30.37 5.74 3.19
N ASN A 143 30.38 4.58 3.84
CA ASN A 143 29.64 4.18 5.04
C ASN A 143 29.89 5.14 6.22
N GLN A 144 29.33 6.35 6.15
CA GLN A 144 29.32 7.31 7.24
C GLN A 144 28.35 6.79 8.28
N GLY A 145 28.84 6.54 9.50
CA GLY A 145 28.01 6.13 10.62
C GLY A 145 26.83 7.09 10.81
N ALA A 146 25.73 6.59 11.39
CA ALA A 146 24.53 7.38 11.60
C ALA A 146 24.85 8.69 12.32
N MET A 147 24.37 9.81 11.76
CA MET A 147 24.59 11.12 12.36
C MET A 147 23.79 11.21 13.67
N PRO A 148 24.44 11.43 14.82
CA PRO A 148 23.71 11.64 16.07
C PRO A 148 23.03 13.01 16.02
N ILE A 149 21.71 13.04 16.14
CA ILE A 149 20.94 14.28 16.26
C ILE A 149 20.80 14.59 17.75
N GLN A 150 21.49 15.63 18.22
CA GLN A 150 21.44 16.10 19.61
C GLN A 150 20.33 17.15 19.78
N GLY A 151 19.57 17.07 20.87
CA GLY A 151 18.53 18.03 21.24
C GLY A 151 17.09 17.59 20.91
N GLN A 152 16.12 18.47 21.19
CA GLN A 152 14.69 18.23 20.97
C GLN A 152 14.28 18.39 19.49
N GLN A 153 15.13 17.98 18.56
CA GLN A 153 14.82 18.10 17.16
C GLN A 153 13.83 17.02 16.73
N ARG A 154 12.54 17.39 16.71
CA ARG A 154 11.42 16.49 16.43
C ARG A 154 10.87 16.63 15.02
N VAL A 155 10.99 17.83 14.45
CA VAL A 155 10.44 18.20 13.14
C VAL A 155 11.58 18.36 12.13
N VAL A 156 11.33 17.94 10.90
CA VAL A 156 12.25 18.05 9.76
C VAL A 156 11.53 18.64 8.57
N GLY A 157 12.28 19.31 7.70
CA GLY A 157 11.80 19.75 6.40
C GLY A 157 11.93 18.63 5.39
N VAL A 158 10.93 18.45 4.55
CA VAL A 158 10.94 17.48 3.44
C VAL A 158 10.90 18.28 2.14
N LEU A 159 12.04 18.37 1.47
CA LEU A 159 12.26 19.31 0.37
C LEU A 159 12.21 18.64 -1.00
N GLY A 160 11.78 19.40 -2.01
CA GLY A 160 11.81 18.96 -3.42
C GLY A 160 10.62 18.09 -3.84
N GLY A 161 9.54 18.14 -3.06
CA GLY A 161 8.28 17.49 -3.38
C GLY A 161 7.54 18.15 -4.56
N PRO A 162 6.72 17.40 -5.34
CA PRO A 162 6.00 17.96 -6.48
C PRO A 162 4.95 19.02 -6.10
N PHE A 163 4.53 19.06 -4.83
CA PHE A 163 3.56 20.03 -4.31
C PHE A 163 4.21 21.08 -3.40
N GLY A 164 5.54 21.22 -3.48
CA GLY A 164 6.34 22.12 -2.65
C GLY A 164 6.95 21.42 -1.44
N ASP A 165 7.67 22.21 -0.65
CA ASP A 165 8.33 21.75 0.57
C ASP A 165 7.30 21.53 1.67
N GLY A 166 7.46 20.41 2.38
CA GLY A 166 6.60 20.02 3.49
C GLY A 166 7.38 19.84 4.79
N SER A 167 6.67 19.40 5.80
CA SER A 167 7.23 19.00 7.09
C SER A 167 7.11 17.50 7.31
N GLY A 168 7.89 17.01 8.25
CA GLY A 168 7.79 15.64 8.75
C GLY A 168 8.33 15.56 10.16
N PHE A 169 8.20 14.40 10.78
CA PHE A 169 8.71 14.17 12.12
C PHE A 169 9.20 12.74 12.30
N PHE A 170 10.15 12.57 13.22
CA PHE A 170 10.70 11.25 13.51
C PHE A 170 9.69 10.39 14.28
N VAL A 171 9.42 9.19 13.77
CA VAL A 171 8.55 8.18 14.38
C VAL A 171 9.34 7.05 15.04
N THR A 172 10.63 6.92 14.72
CA THR A 172 11.53 5.94 15.35
C THR A 172 12.89 6.56 15.67
N ARG A 173 13.64 5.93 16.58
CA ARG A 173 14.98 6.40 16.99
C ARG A 173 16.08 6.15 15.96
N ASP A 174 15.86 5.21 15.06
CA ASP A 174 16.77 4.85 13.99
C ASP A 174 16.57 5.71 12.72
N GLY A 175 15.81 6.81 12.81
CA GLY A 175 15.70 7.77 11.73
C GLY A 175 14.62 7.47 10.70
N LEU A 176 13.49 6.86 11.11
CA LEU A 176 12.29 6.83 10.27
C LEU A 176 11.48 8.11 10.49
N VAL A 177 11.15 8.79 9.40
CA VAL A 177 10.39 10.04 9.37
C VAL A 177 9.02 9.76 8.74
N ALA A 178 7.95 10.24 9.38
CA ALA A 178 6.63 10.30 8.80
C ALA A 178 6.36 11.69 8.21
N THR A 179 5.72 11.72 7.04
CA THR A 179 5.23 12.92 6.35
C THR A 179 4.00 12.53 5.50
N THR A 180 3.50 13.45 4.68
CA THR A 180 2.39 13.15 3.78
C THR A 180 2.83 12.52 2.47
N ARG A 181 1.97 11.68 1.89
CA ARG A 181 2.19 11.16 0.53
C ARG A 181 2.21 12.29 -0.49
N ALA A 182 1.37 13.30 -0.31
CA ALA A 182 1.32 14.50 -1.13
C ALA A 182 2.69 15.18 -1.23
N VAL A 183 3.38 15.41 -0.11
CA VAL A 183 4.73 16.01 -0.12
C VAL A 183 5.72 15.15 -0.90
N VAL A 184 5.71 13.84 -0.69
CA VAL A 184 6.67 12.93 -1.32
C VAL A 184 6.38 12.67 -2.81
N GLY A 185 5.10 12.68 -3.20
CA GLY A 185 4.52 12.26 -4.49
C GLY A 185 5.49 11.62 -5.49
N GLY A 186 5.44 10.33 -5.78
CA GLY A 186 6.28 9.67 -6.80
C GLY A 186 7.80 9.57 -6.59
N GLN A 187 8.43 10.41 -5.77
CA GLN A 187 9.89 10.38 -5.58
C GLN A 187 10.34 9.19 -4.72
N SER A 188 11.53 8.64 -5.00
CA SER A 188 12.16 7.58 -4.20
C SER A 188 13.18 8.10 -3.20
N ARG A 189 13.64 9.35 -3.37
CA ARG A 189 14.59 10.02 -2.49
C ARG A 189 14.12 11.44 -2.24
N MET A 190 14.29 11.91 -1.01
CA MET A 190 13.92 13.25 -0.57
C MET A 190 15.10 13.91 0.14
N ASN A 191 15.23 15.22 0.01
CA ASN A 191 16.16 15.98 0.84
C ASN A 191 15.46 16.32 2.15
N ILE A 192 16.08 15.94 3.27
CA ILE A 192 15.58 16.14 4.61
C ILE A 192 16.40 17.22 5.28
N ASP A 193 15.75 18.35 5.58
CA ASP A 193 16.38 19.48 6.24
C ASP A 193 16.17 19.39 7.75
N LEU A 194 17.26 19.49 8.49
CA LEU A 194 17.26 19.50 9.94
C LEU A 194 17.17 20.95 10.45
N ILE A 195 16.58 21.16 11.63
CA ILE A 195 16.52 22.50 12.26
C ILE A 195 17.90 23.07 12.56
N SER A 196 18.91 22.19 12.66
CA SER A 196 20.32 22.56 12.76
C SER A 196 20.91 23.15 11.47
N GLY A 197 20.17 23.11 10.36
CA GLY A 197 20.61 23.50 9.02
C GLY A 197 21.34 22.41 8.25
N HIS A 198 21.49 21.21 8.83
CA HIS A 198 22.06 20.05 8.14
C HIS A 198 21.04 19.44 7.18
N ARG A 199 21.49 19.12 5.97
CA ARG A 199 20.69 18.41 4.98
C ARG A 199 21.13 16.97 4.84
N LEU A 200 20.18 16.06 4.93
CA LEU A 200 20.36 14.63 4.75
C LEU A 200 19.59 14.18 3.50
N VAL A 201 20.05 13.12 2.85
CA VAL A 201 19.26 12.44 1.82
C VAL A 201 18.51 11.29 2.49
N GLY A 202 17.19 11.30 2.40
CA GLY A 202 16.32 10.23 2.86
C GLY A 202 15.81 9.37 1.70
N GLU A 203 15.62 8.08 1.95
CA GLU A 203 14.98 7.15 1.03
C GLU A 203 13.52 6.95 1.42
N VAL A 204 12.62 7.09 0.45
CA VAL A 204 11.20 6.79 0.67
C VAL A 204 11.06 5.27 0.69
N VAL A 205 10.70 4.71 1.84
CA VAL A 205 10.66 3.26 2.04
C VAL A 205 9.26 2.68 1.91
N ARG A 206 8.23 3.48 2.21
CA ARG A 206 6.82 3.08 2.12
C ARG A 206 5.93 4.31 2.02
N SER A 207 4.76 4.17 1.40
CA SER A 207 3.70 5.15 1.51
C SER A 207 2.32 4.50 1.43
N PHE A 208 1.33 5.14 2.04
CA PHE A 208 -0.06 4.71 2.16
C PHE A 208 -0.94 5.79 1.51
N PRO A 209 -1.14 5.75 0.18
CA PRO A 209 -1.91 6.77 -0.55
C PRO A 209 -3.33 7.00 0.01
N GLU A 210 -3.97 5.93 0.49
CA GLU A 210 -5.29 5.91 1.11
C GLU A 210 -5.38 6.75 2.40
N HIS A 211 -4.26 6.97 3.07
CA HIS A 211 -4.18 7.73 4.32
C HIS A 211 -3.35 9.01 4.18
N ASP A 212 -2.82 9.28 2.98
CA ASP A 212 -1.85 10.34 2.73
C ASP A 212 -0.62 10.27 3.64
N VAL A 213 -0.09 9.08 3.92
CA VAL A 213 1.12 8.90 4.75
C VAL A 213 2.28 8.44 3.88
N ALA A 214 3.48 8.97 4.13
CA ALA A 214 4.72 8.45 3.58
C ALA A 214 5.78 8.32 4.67
N LEU A 215 6.61 7.28 4.56
CA LEU A 215 7.69 6.95 5.46
C LEU A 215 9.02 7.11 4.74
N ILE A 216 9.92 7.89 5.33
CA ILE A 216 11.25 8.19 4.79
C ILE A 216 12.29 7.70 5.78
N LYS A 217 13.22 6.88 5.33
CA LYS A 217 14.37 6.43 6.11
C LYS A 217 15.53 7.38 5.89
N VAL A 218 16.09 7.92 6.97
CA VAL A 218 17.33 8.70 6.95
C VAL A 218 18.42 8.03 7.78
N ASN A 219 19.67 8.29 7.45
CA ASN A 219 20.82 7.81 8.22
C ASN A 219 21.09 8.72 9.43
N ALA A 220 20.17 8.71 10.40
CA ALA A 220 20.26 9.51 11.62
C ALA A 220 19.87 8.68 12.85
N ALA A 221 20.52 8.97 13.98
CA ALA A 221 20.20 8.37 15.27
C ALA A 221 19.69 9.45 16.24
N LEU A 222 18.54 9.19 16.87
CA LEU A 222 17.89 10.14 17.76
C LEU A 222 17.92 9.68 19.21
N GLY A 223 18.20 10.63 20.11
CA GLY A 223 18.09 10.39 21.56
C GLY A 223 16.65 10.29 22.04
N GLN A 224 15.72 11.03 21.42
CA GLN A 224 14.32 11.08 21.82
C GLN A 224 13.39 11.21 20.61
N ILE A 225 12.22 10.58 20.70
CA ILE A 225 11.10 10.74 19.76
C ILE A 225 9.98 11.54 20.45
N PRO A 226 9.05 12.17 19.70
CA PRO A 226 7.89 12.81 20.30
C PRO A 226 7.08 11.86 21.17
N THR A 227 6.62 12.33 22.33
CA THR A 227 5.71 11.56 23.18
C THR A 227 4.32 11.55 22.55
N VAL A 228 3.77 10.37 22.31
CA VAL A 228 2.46 10.18 21.68
C VAL A 228 1.34 10.27 22.70
N SER A 229 0.22 10.90 22.34
CA SER A 229 -0.98 10.88 23.18
C SER A 229 -1.60 9.48 23.23
N PRO A 230 -1.97 8.96 24.42
CA PRO A 230 -2.61 7.65 24.54
C PRO A 230 -4.09 7.67 24.15
N SER A 231 -4.68 8.86 23.93
CA SER A 231 -6.09 8.98 23.60
C SER A 231 -6.36 8.45 22.19
N PRO A 232 -7.37 7.58 21.97
CA PRO A 232 -7.71 7.07 20.64
C PRO A 232 -8.46 8.10 19.78
N PHE A 233 -8.91 9.20 20.37
CA PHE A 233 -9.55 10.32 19.68
C PHE A 233 -9.11 11.66 20.28
N VAL A 234 -9.23 12.73 19.49
CA VAL A 234 -8.98 14.11 19.93
C VAL A 234 -10.33 14.74 20.28
N PRO A 235 -10.63 15.14 21.53
CA PRO A 235 -11.90 15.78 21.87
C PRO A 235 -12.20 17.05 21.07
N GLU A 236 -13.47 17.42 20.91
CA GLU A 236 -13.84 18.67 20.23
C GLU A 236 -13.26 19.90 20.96
N SER A 237 -12.95 20.95 20.22
CA SER A 237 -12.36 22.19 20.74
C SER A 237 -11.02 22.01 21.47
N THR A 238 -10.40 20.83 21.38
CA THR A 238 -9.05 20.60 21.93
C THR A 238 -8.08 21.62 21.33
N PRO A 239 -7.34 22.38 22.17
CA PRO A 239 -6.25 23.24 21.71
C PRO A 239 -5.18 22.41 21.02
N ILE A 240 -4.77 22.85 19.83
CA ILE A 240 -3.73 22.19 19.04
C ILE A 240 -2.63 23.16 18.66
N VAL A 241 -1.41 22.63 18.54
CA VAL A 241 -0.24 23.35 18.03
C VAL A 241 0.37 22.57 16.88
N LEU A 242 0.40 23.18 15.70
CA LEU A 242 1.08 22.61 14.53
C LEU A 242 2.48 23.17 14.46
N MET A 243 3.47 22.32 14.20
CA MET A 243 4.86 22.72 14.13
C MET A 243 5.42 22.45 12.72
N MET A 244 5.74 23.50 11.99
CA MET A 244 6.40 23.42 10.67
C MET A 244 7.92 23.34 10.82
N HIS A 245 8.61 22.81 9.81
CA HIS A 245 10.06 22.63 9.81
C HIS A 245 10.88 23.92 9.94
N GLY A 246 10.34 25.05 9.49
CA GLY A 246 10.97 26.37 9.67
C GLY A 246 10.89 26.93 11.11
N GLY A 247 10.43 26.13 12.08
CA GLY A 247 10.24 26.55 13.48
C GLY A 247 8.97 27.38 13.72
N LYS A 248 8.20 27.67 12.66
CA LYS A 248 6.91 28.36 12.77
C LYS A 248 5.89 27.41 13.41
N GLY A 249 5.28 27.86 14.51
CA GLY A 249 4.18 27.17 15.18
C GLY A 249 2.86 27.86 14.91
N ILE A 250 1.79 27.12 14.65
CA ILE A 250 0.41 27.65 14.55
C ILE A 250 -0.39 27.09 15.71
N ARG A 251 -0.92 27.97 16.55
CA ARG A 251 -1.88 27.61 17.61
C ARG A 251 -3.29 27.70 17.06
N SER A 252 -4.07 26.65 17.24
CA SER A 252 -5.44 26.54 16.75
C SER A 252 -6.24 25.58 17.62
N GLN A 253 -7.37 25.09 17.14
CA GLN A 253 -8.22 24.11 17.83
C GLN A 253 -8.79 23.08 16.86
N ARG A 254 -9.17 21.90 17.39
CA ARG A 254 -10.03 20.95 16.67
C ARG A 254 -11.39 21.61 16.42
N ARG A 255 -11.85 21.60 15.17
CA ARG A 255 -13.15 22.16 14.79
C ARG A 255 -14.27 21.20 15.22
N SER A 256 -15.37 21.72 15.76
CA SER A 256 -16.60 20.93 15.95
C SER A 256 -17.28 20.71 14.60
N THR A 257 -17.69 19.48 14.30
CA THR A 257 -18.42 19.14 13.07
C THR A 257 -19.66 18.33 13.40
N ARG A 258 -20.78 18.65 12.73
CA ARG A 258 -22.03 17.89 12.89
C ARG A 258 -21.94 16.47 12.31
N ASP A 259 -21.10 16.28 11.31
CA ASP A 259 -20.85 14.97 10.71
C ASP A 259 -19.67 14.29 11.42
N GLU A 260 -19.85 13.00 11.73
CA GLU A 260 -18.75 12.13 12.15
C GLU A 260 -17.71 12.09 11.02
N SER A 261 -16.52 12.63 11.29
CA SER A 261 -15.40 12.49 10.37
C SER A 261 -15.04 11.01 10.23
N THR A 262 -14.51 10.63 9.07
CA THR A 262 -13.94 9.29 8.83
C THR A 262 -13.06 8.88 10.02
N PRO A 263 -13.07 7.61 10.45
CA PRO A 263 -12.21 7.15 11.55
C PRO A 263 -10.77 7.63 11.38
N HIS A 264 -10.17 8.12 12.46
CA HIS A 264 -8.81 8.70 12.51
C HIS A 264 -8.61 10.07 11.85
N TRP A 265 -9.62 10.66 11.21
CA TRP A 265 -9.52 12.03 10.71
C TRP A 265 -10.18 12.99 11.70
N PHE A 266 -9.55 14.14 11.96
CA PHE A 266 -10.15 15.20 12.74
C PHE A 266 -10.01 16.55 12.04
N PRO A 267 -11.08 17.35 11.96
CA PRO A 267 -11.03 18.66 11.33
C PRO A 267 -10.35 19.69 12.23
N THR A 268 -9.63 20.64 11.64
CA THR A 268 -8.98 21.74 12.35
C THR A 268 -9.59 23.09 11.95
N LEU A 269 -9.27 24.13 12.71
CA LEU A 269 -9.54 25.53 12.32
C LEU A 269 -8.37 26.16 11.54
N VAL A 270 -7.34 25.40 11.19
CA VAL A 270 -6.19 25.91 10.43
C VAL A 270 -6.52 25.93 8.94
N LYS A 271 -6.23 27.05 8.27
CA LYS A 271 -6.44 27.20 6.83
C LYS A 271 -5.27 26.63 6.03
N ARG A 272 -5.55 26.12 4.84
CA ARG A 272 -4.56 25.52 3.93
C ARG A 272 -3.44 26.48 3.56
N ALA A 273 -3.74 27.78 3.44
CA ALA A 273 -2.76 28.82 3.13
C ALA A 273 -1.76 29.11 4.28
N GLU A 274 -2.02 28.63 5.50
CA GLU A 274 -1.19 28.95 6.67
C GLU A 274 -0.07 27.93 6.89
N ILE A 275 -0.24 26.70 6.39
CA ILE A 275 0.71 25.58 6.49
C ILE A 275 1.57 25.42 5.23
N ASP A 276 2.64 24.65 5.32
CA ASP A 276 3.43 24.19 4.17
C ASP A 276 2.70 23.03 3.44
N ALA A 277 3.37 22.30 2.54
CA ALA A 277 2.75 21.23 1.76
C ALA A 277 2.15 20.07 2.60
N GLY A 278 2.40 20.04 3.92
CA GLY A 278 1.78 19.15 4.89
C GLY A 278 2.81 18.28 5.62
N GLY A 279 2.32 17.33 6.41
CA GLY A 279 3.15 16.44 7.24
C GLY A 279 3.56 17.07 8.58
N ASP A 280 3.01 18.25 8.91
CA ASP A 280 3.28 18.93 10.17
C ASP A 280 2.77 18.10 11.36
N PRO A 281 3.60 17.79 12.36
CA PRO A 281 3.12 17.20 13.60
C PRO A 281 2.18 18.16 14.34
N ILE A 282 1.09 17.59 14.86
CA ILE A 282 0.07 18.29 15.64
C ILE A 282 0.20 17.85 17.10
N TYR A 283 0.36 18.81 18.00
CA TYR A 283 0.49 18.59 19.44
C TYR A 283 -0.72 19.10 20.20
N ASP A 284 -1.02 18.50 21.36
CA ASP A 284 -1.95 19.05 22.35
C ASP A 284 -1.26 20.09 23.27
N GLU A 285 -2.03 20.67 24.19
CA GLU A 285 -1.53 21.62 25.19
C GLU A 285 -0.48 21.05 26.16
N ARG A 286 -0.42 19.71 26.29
CA ARG A 286 0.57 18.99 27.11
C ARG A 286 1.81 18.62 26.30
N ASN A 287 1.93 19.12 25.08
CA ASN A 287 3.02 18.81 24.16
C ASN A 287 3.10 17.31 23.80
N LEU A 288 1.96 16.61 23.81
CA LEU A 288 1.82 15.25 23.31
C LEU A 288 1.44 15.29 21.84
N LEU A 289 2.09 14.47 21.03
CA LEU A 289 1.78 14.30 19.61
C LEU A 289 0.43 13.60 19.47
N ILE A 290 -0.54 14.28 18.86
CA ILE A 290 -1.90 13.79 18.64
C ILE A 290 -2.22 13.49 17.18
N GLY A 291 -1.44 14.03 16.24
CA GLY A 291 -1.66 13.78 14.82
C GLY A 291 -0.64 14.39 13.88
N MET A 292 -0.97 14.32 12.60
CA MET A 292 -0.20 14.87 11.48
C MET A 292 -1.13 15.66 10.56
N ALA A 293 -0.77 16.88 10.21
CA ALA A 293 -1.54 17.72 9.30
C ALA A 293 -1.42 17.21 7.86
N THR A 294 -2.54 17.19 7.14
CA THR A 294 -2.58 16.76 5.74
C THR A 294 -3.40 17.73 4.89
N ARG A 295 -2.92 17.94 3.66
CA ARG A 295 -3.62 18.69 2.62
C ARG A 295 -4.54 17.84 1.74
N ASN A 296 -4.52 16.51 1.91
CA ASN A 296 -5.32 15.57 1.13
C ASN A 296 -6.78 15.52 1.61
N THR A 297 -7.41 16.69 1.59
CA THR A 297 -8.79 16.91 2.00
C THR A 297 -9.54 17.56 0.85
N SER A 298 -10.87 17.48 0.86
CA SER A 298 -11.72 18.02 -0.22
C SER A 298 -11.29 19.44 -0.60
N ARG A 299 -11.19 19.71 -1.92
CA ARG A 299 -10.88 21.04 -2.46
C ARG A 299 -11.95 22.09 -2.11
N THR A 300 -13.14 21.66 -1.71
CA THR A 300 -14.25 22.54 -1.36
C THR A 300 -14.10 23.21 0.01
N ASN A 301 -13.20 22.71 0.86
CA ASN A 301 -12.95 23.26 2.19
C ASN A 301 -11.53 23.85 2.26
N ASP A 302 -11.41 25.06 2.78
CA ASP A 302 -10.12 25.73 2.99
C ASP A 302 -9.42 25.27 4.28
N TYR A 303 -10.14 24.59 5.18
CA TYR A 303 -9.57 24.04 6.40
C TYR A 303 -8.87 22.70 6.16
N ILE A 304 -7.73 22.52 6.83
CA ILE A 304 -6.98 21.26 6.81
C ILE A 304 -7.53 20.27 7.83
N TYR A 305 -7.22 19.00 7.62
CA TYR A 305 -7.53 17.94 8.56
C TYR A 305 -6.24 17.42 9.17
N GLY A 306 -6.35 16.98 10.42
CA GLY A 306 -5.35 16.17 11.08
C GLY A 306 -5.67 14.69 10.89
N LEU A 307 -4.65 13.92 10.57
CA LEU A 307 -4.64 12.47 10.69
C LEU A 307 -4.23 12.10 12.12
N HIS A 308 -5.01 11.27 12.79
CA HIS A 308 -4.73 10.83 14.15
C HIS A 308 -3.43 10.05 14.20
N ILE A 309 -2.64 10.30 15.25
CA ILE A 309 -1.30 9.71 15.39
C ILE A 309 -1.33 8.19 15.42
N SER A 310 -2.38 7.58 15.96
CA SER A 310 -2.52 6.11 15.98
C SER A 310 -2.47 5.49 14.58
N LEU A 311 -3.05 6.14 13.57
CA LEU A 311 -3.06 5.61 12.21
C LEU A 311 -1.67 5.69 11.56
N VAL A 312 -0.91 6.77 11.85
CA VAL A 312 0.48 6.89 11.41
C VAL A 312 1.34 5.77 12.01
N PHE A 313 1.15 5.45 13.29
CA PHE A 313 1.88 4.35 13.92
C PHE A 313 1.43 2.97 13.43
N GLN A 314 0.15 2.77 13.11
CA GLN A 314 -0.31 1.55 12.42
C GLN A 314 0.40 1.38 11.07
N CYS A 315 0.58 2.47 10.31
CA CYS A 315 1.35 2.46 9.07
C CYS A 315 2.83 2.06 9.31
N VAL A 316 3.44 2.53 10.40
CA VAL A 316 4.82 2.17 10.79
C VAL A 316 4.92 0.70 11.19
N GLU A 317 3.96 0.19 11.95
CA GLU A 317 3.89 -1.23 12.34
C GLU A 317 3.74 -2.13 11.12
N GLN A 318 2.84 -1.77 10.19
CA GLN A 318 2.68 -2.49 8.94
C GLN A 318 3.97 -2.51 8.12
N TYR A 319 4.64 -1.36 7.97
CA TYR A 319 5.94 -1.28 7.31
C TYR A 319 6.99 -2.17 7.99
N THR A 320 7.03 -2.17 9.32
CA THR A 320 7.97 -2.99 10.09
C THR A 320 7.74 -4.49 9.86
N TYR A 321 6.48 -4.91 9.81
CA TYR A 321 6.11 -6.28 9.50
C TYR A 321 6.50 -6.68 8.06
N GLU A 322 6.21 -5.84 7.07
CA GLU A 322 6.62 -6.03 5.67
C GLU A 322 8.16 -6.14 5.55
N LEU A 323 8.90 -5.31 6.31
CA LEU A 323 10.36 -5.33 6.33
C LEU A 323 10.92 -6.62 6.93
N GLN A 324 10.32 -7.14 8.00
CA GLN A 324 10.70 -8.43 8.59
C GLN A 324 10.49 -9.59 7.63
N GLN A 325 9.38 -9.60 6.89
CA GLN A 325 9.09 -10.63 5.88
C GLN A 325 10.07 -10.60 4.69
N THR A 326 10.66 -9.44 4.42
CA THR A 326 11.58 -9.22 3.29
C THR A 326 13.04 -9.13 3.74
N GLN A 327 13.34 -9.49 4.99
CA GLN A 327 14.70 -9.38 5.52
C GLN A 327 15.69 -10.22 4.70
N GLY A 328 16.78 -9.59 4.27
CA GLY A 328 17.81 -10.21 3.41
C GLY A 328 17.48 -10.22 1.91
N GLN A 329 16.31 -9.71 1.52
CA GLN A 329 15.90 -9.58 0.12
C GLN A 329 16.24 -8.20 -0.42
N ARG A 330 16.49 -8.11 -1.74
CA ARG A 330 16.66 -6.83 -2.42
C ARG A 330 15.28 -6.27 -2.77
N THR A 331 14.88 -5.23 -2.04
CA THR A 331 13.59 -4.56 -2.25
C THR A 331 13.76 -3.15 -2.79
N THR A 332 12.68 -2.60 -3.33
CA THR A 332 12.60 -1.21 -3.78
C THR A 332 11.23 -0.64 -3.52
N TYR A 333 11.14 0.68 -3.32
CA TYR A 333 9.87 1.36 -3.16
C TYR A 333 9.13 1.54 -4.50
N CYS A 334 7.87 1.15 -4.55
CA CYS A 334 7.00 1.39 -5.69
C CYS A 334 6.34 2.78 -5.59
N ALA A 335 6.74 3.70 -6.45
CA ALA A 335 6.20 5.06 -6.50
C ALA A 335 4.69 5.14 -6.81
N GLN A 336 4.10 4.13 -7.45
CA GLN A 336 2.68 4.16 -7.83
C GLN A 336 1.77 3.77 -6.66
N CYS A 337 1.92 2.56 -6.12
CA CYS A 337 1.06 2.06 -5.02
C CYS A 337 1.66 2.27 -3.64
N GLY A 338 2.91 2.73 -3.55
CA GLY A 338 3.58 3.00 -2.30
C GLY A 338 4.11 1.77 -1.55
N HIS A 339 4.00 0.56 -2.10
CA HIS A 339 4.43 -0.68 -1.45
C HIS A 339 5.93 -0.96 -1.64
N ILE A 340 6.47 -1.82 -0.77
CA ILE A 340 7.78 -2.44 -0.96
C ILE A 340 7.66 -3.53 -2.02
N SER A 341 8.54 -3.51 -3.01
CA SER A 341 8.57 -4.45 -4.12
C SER A 341 9.87 -5.25 -4.12
N ARG A 342 9.77 -6.58 -4.18
CA ARG A 342 10.86 -7.56 -4.28
C ARG A 342 11.26 -7.84 -5.73
N ALA A 343 10.54 -7.29 -6.70
CA ALA A 343 10.83 -7.45 -8.12
C ALA A 343 12.32 -7.29 -8.51
N PRO A 344 13.09 -6.33 -7.94
CA PRO A 344 14.52 -6.22 -8.26
C PRO A 344 15.34 -7.46 -7.92
N GLN A 345 14.98 -8.22 -6.87
CA GLN A 345 15.67 -9.48 -6.53
C GLN A 345 15.56 -10.51 -7.65
N TYR A 346 14.45 -10.50 -8.38
CA TYR A 346 14.16 -11.40 -9.49
C TYR A 346 14.47 -10.76 -10.85
N SER A 347 15.15 -9.61 -10.88
CA SER A 347 15.36 -8.83 -12.12
C SER A 347 14.05 -8.48 -12.86
N ALA A 348 12.93 -8.44 -12.12
CA ALA A 348 11.62 -8.16 -12.68
C ALA A 348 11.39 -6.65 -12.83
N PHE A 349 10.63 -6.27 -13.86
CA PHE A 349 10.46 -4.86 -14.23
C PHE A 349 9.28 -4.17 -13.55
N TYR A 350 8.32 -4.94 -13.05
CA TYR A 350 7.03 -4.47 -12.58
C TYR A 350 6.88 -4.72 -11.08
N CYS A 351 6.13 -3.86 -10.41
CA CYS A 351 5.77 -4.06 -9.01
C CYS A 351 4.86 -5.30 -8.89
N GLU A 352 5.17 -6.22 -7.99
CA GLU A 352 4.33 -7.41 -7.77
C GLU A 352 2.98 -7.11 -7.12
N THR A 353 2.82 -5.94 -6.49
CA THR A 353 1.57 -5.52 -5.84
C THR A 353 0.61 -4.83 -6.81
N CYS A 354 1.14 -3.93 -7.65
CA CYS A 354 0.31 -3.07 -8.49
C CYS A 354 0.73 -3.05 -9.95
N GLY A 355 1.66 -3.89 -10.41
CA GLY A 355 2.05 -3.96 -11.82
C GLY A 355 2.65 -2.74 -12.48
N SER A 356 2.84 -1.63 -11.76
CA SER A 356 3.48 -0.46 -12.31
C SER A 356 4.96 -0.74 -12.61
N VAL A 357 5.50 -0.06 -13.62
CA VAL A 357 6.92 -0.15 -13.96
C VAL A 357 7.74 0.49 -12.85
N LEU A 358 8.69 -0.25 -12.29
CA LEU A 358 9.57 0.25 -11.25
C LEU A 358 10.52 1.33 -11.79
N PRO A 359 10.97 2.30 -10.95
CA PRO A 359 11.83 3.40 -11.39
C PRO A 359 13.11 2.92 -12.11
N ALA A 360 13.75 1.86 -11.61
CA ALA A 360 14.96 1.29 -12.21
C ALA A 360 14.72 0.64 -13.59
N SER A 361 13.46 0.41 -13.97
CA SER A 361 13.05 -0.35 -15.14
C SER A 361 12.33 0.50 -16.19
N LYS A 362 12.29 1.83 -16.01
CA LYS A 362 11.60 2.75 -16.93
C LYS A 362 12.19 2.72 -18.33
N ASP A 363 13.51 2.76 -18.43
CA ASP A 363 14.24 2.88 -19.71
C ASP A 363 14.88 1.56 -20.18
N VAL A 364 14.54 0.45 -19.54
CA VAL A 364 15.10 -0.86 -19.86
C VAL A 364 14.19 -1.58 -20.86
N THR A 365 14.77 -2.10 -21.95
CA THR A 365 14.05 -2.98 -22.89
C THR A 365 13.65 -4.28 -22.18
N ARG A 366 12.37 -4.62 -22.24
CA ARG A 366 11.77 -5.68 -21.42
C ARG A 366 11.62 -6.95 -22.23
N TYR A 367 12.18 -8.03 -21.71
CA TYR A 367 12.01 -9.38 -22.26
C TYR A 367 11.43 -10.29 -21.17
N PRO A 368 10.60 -11.28 -21.52
CA PRO A 368 10.14 -12.28 -20.56
C PRO A 368 11.34 -12.98 -19.93
N GLN A 369 11.41 -12.98 -18.60
CA GLN A 369 12.42 -13.74 -17.86
C GLN A 369 11.74 -14.88 -17.10
N THR A 370 12.39 -16.04 -17.01
CA THR A 370 11.85 -17.25 -16.36
C THR A 370 12.00 -17.21 -14.84
N ASN A 371 13.00 -16.50 -14.34
CA ASN A 371 13.21 -16.27 -12.91
C ASN A 371 12.09 -15.47 -12.23
N THR A 372 11.23 -14.77 -12.98
CA THR A 372 10.12 -13.99 -12.42
C THR A 372 8.88 -14.82 -12.09
N ASP A 373 8.85 -16.09 -12.49
CA ASP A 373 7.64 -16.92 -12.39
C ASP A 373 7.28 -17.20 -10.92
N ALA A 374 8.27 -17.37 -10.05
CA ALA A 374 8.09 -17.49 -8.61
C ALA A 374 7.52 -16.23 -7.95
N LEU A 375 7.79 -15.04 -8.52
CA LEU A 375 7.35 -13.76 -7.94
C LEU A 375 5.88 -13.48 -8.24
N TYR A 376 5.46 -13.70 -9.49
CA TYR A 376 4.12 -13.31 -9.94
C TYR A 376 3.06 -14.39 -9.76
N GLN A 377 3.47 -15.63 -9.45
CA GLN A 377 2.64 -16.82 -9.35
C GLN A 377 1.74 -17.04 -10.57
N GLU A 378 1.91 -18.15 -11.27
CA GLU A 378 1.08 -18.52 -12.41
C GLU A 378 -0.30 -19.04 -11.96
N ASN A 379 -1.14 -18.14 -11.45
CA ASN A 379 -2.47 -18.49 -10.95
C ASN A 379 -3.61 -18.01 -11.86
N MET A 380 -3.31 -17.33 -12.99
CA MET A 380 -4.35 -16.91 -13.92
C MET A 380 -4.72 -17.99 -14.93
N HIS A 381 -6.03 -18.20 -15.08
CA HIS A 381 -6.60 -19.15 -16.04
C HIS A 381 -6.43 -18.73 -17.51
N ARG A 382 -6.01 -17.48 -17.79
CA ARG A 382 -5.81 -16.98 -19.16
C ARG A 382 -4.39 -16.43 -19.33
N PRO A 383 -3.54 -17.08 -20.15
CA PRO A 383 -2.20 -16.61 -20.42
C PRO A 383 -2.21 -15.30 -21.23
N CYS A 384 -1.18 -14.48 -21.07
CA CYS A 384 -0.96 -13.28 -21.86
C CYS A 384 -0.81 -13.60 -23.35
N ILE A 385 -1.61 -12.95 -24.19
CA ILE A 385 -1.57 -13.19 -25.65
C ILE A 385 -0.21 -12.88 -26.28
N LYS A 386 0.58 -11.97 -25.69
CA LYS A 386 1.92 -11.59 -26.19
C LYS A 386 3.04 -12.49 -25.71
N CYS A 387 3.07 -12.84 -24.42
CA CYS A 387 4.20 -13.59 -23.82
C CYS A 387 3.83 -14.98 -23.28
N GLN A 388 2.56 -15.39 -23.40
CA GLN A 388 1.99 -16.64 -22.92
C GLN A 388 2.08 -16.89 -21.41
N ALA A 389 2.54 -15.91 -20.64
CA ALA A 389 2.65 -16.03 -19.19
C ALA A 389 1.26 -16.01 -18.52
N GLN A 390 1.06 -16.89 -17.54
CA GLN A 390 -0.14 -16.97 -16.71
C GLN A 390 -0.08 -16.05 -15.48
N VAL A 391 0.67 -14.96 -15.59
CA VAL A 391 0.76 -13.95 -14.54
C VAL A 391 -0.50 -13.09 -14.52
N GLY A 392 -0.76 -12.46 -13.36
CA GLY A 392 -1.79 -11.42 -13.22
C GLY A 392 -1.74 -10.32 -14.29
N TYR A 393 -2.84 -9.58 -14.45
CA TYR A 393 -2.86 -8.29 -15.14
C TYR A 393 -3.09 -7.17 -14.12
N TYR A 394 -2.52 -6.00 -14.37
CA TYR A 394 -2.86 -4.77 -13.67
C TYR A 394 -3.17 -3.69 -14.70
N ASP A 395 -4.33 -3.04 -14.57
CA ASP A 395 -4.80 -2.02 -15.52
C ASP A 395 -4.74 -2.53 -16.98
N SER A 396 -5.31 -3.73 -17.20
CA SER A 396 -5.23 -4.48 -18.47
C SER A 396 -3.82 -4.86 -18.95
N ARG A 397 -2.75 -4.52 -18.24
CA ARG A 397 -1.37 -4.82 -18.66
C ARG A 397 -0.82 -6.07 -18.00
N CYS A 398 -0.20 -6.95 -18.78
CA CYS A 398 0.43 -8.16 -18.30
C CYS A 398 1.61 -7.82 -17.37
N LEU A 399 1.63 -8.39 -16.16
CA LEU A 399 2.68 -8.16 -15.16
C LEU A 399 4.08 -8.65 -15.56
N ARG A 400 4.21 -9.45 -16.63
CA ARG A 400 5.50 -9.99 -17.09
C ARG A 400 6.08 -9.21 -18.28
N CYS A 401 5.25 -8.90 -19.28
CA CYS A 401 5.71 -8.25 -20.52
C CYS A 401 5.14 -6.84 -20.73
N GLY A 402 4.21 -6.38 -19.89
CA GLY A 402 3.57 -5.07 -19.95
C GLY A 402 2.60 -4.86 -21.11
N HIS A 403 2.25 -5.92 -21.85
CA HIS A 403 1.28 -5.82 -22.94
C HIS A 403 -0.10 -5.48 -22.40
N ASP A 404 -0.71 -4.43 -22.97
CA ASP A 404 -2.08 -4.02 -22.68
C ASP A 404 -3.07 -4.90 -23.45
N MET A 405 -3.95 -5.59 -22.74
CA MET A 405 -4.99 -6.47 -23.30
C MET A 405 -6.02 -5.70 -24.14
N ASN A 406 -6.12 -4.39 -23.96
CA ASN A 406 -7.02 -3.55 -24.75
C ASN A 406 -6.38 -3.10 -26.07
N GLU A 407 -5.05 -3.22 -26.20
CA GLU A 407 -4.35 -2.86 -27.42
C GLU A 407 -4.53 -4.00 -28.45
N PRO A 408 -5.14 -3.73 -29.62
CA PRO A 408 -5.33 -4.77 -30.62
C PRO A 408 -3.96 -5.33 -31.02
N VAL A 409 -3.84 -6.66 -31.02
CA VAL A 409 -2.63 -7.33 -31.51
C VAL A 409 -2.46 -6.93 -32.96
N GLN A 410 -1.55 -5.98 -33.22
CA GLN A 410 -1.09 -5.71 -34.57
C GLN A 410 -0.42 -6.99 -35.03
N SER A 411 -1.13 -7.77 -35.84
CA SER A 411 -0.58 -8.93 -36.50
C SER A 411 0.58 -8.42 -37.35
N ASN A 412 1.81 -8.68 -36.90
CA ASN A 412 3.00 -8.40 -37.68
C ASN A 412 2.98 -9.31 -38.92
N GLN A 413 2.23 -8.90 -39.95
CA GLN A 413 2.31 -9.42 -41.31
C GLN A 413 3.64 -8.93 -41.89
N GLY A 414 4.73 -9.63 -41.58
CA GLY A 414 6.05 -9.14 -41.99
C GLY A 414 7.23 -10.02 -41.63
N TRP A 415 7.09 -11.34 -41.73
CA TRP A 415 8.23 -12.25 -41.92
C TRP A 415 7.91 -13.15 -43.11
N GLN A 416 7.99 -12.60 -44.32
CA GLN A 416 8.23 -13.42 -45.52
C GLN A 416 9.74 -13.63 -45.63
N ARG A 417 10.12 -14.89 -45.76
CA ARG A 417 11.49 -15.40 -45.84
C ARG A 417 12.20 -14.97 -47.12
#